data_AF-A0A6N4WY52-F1
#
_entry.id   AF-A0A6N4WY52-F1
#
_cell.length_a   1.000
_cell.length_b   1.000
_cell.length_c   1.000
_cell.angle_alpha   90.00
_cell.angle_beta   90.00
_cell.angle_gamma   90.00
#
_symmetry.space_group_name_H-M   'P 1'
#
loop_
_entity.id
_entity.type
_entity.pdbx_description
1 polymer ?
#
loop_
_entity_poly.entity_id
_entity_poly.type
_entity_poly.pdbx_seq_one_letter_code
_entity_poly.pdbx_strand_id
1 'polypeptide(L)'
;MLLLTATIDFSMKNQRSKYIVSILAITLASLVQASSWTGGGTADDWNDTANWLNGEVAGLAVDDNALFVGAEDSNTPTADFTFADSGADVNLRAEVTLTINNVTISGFDVWRLGGNNGHGGGHLVLNGGTLNGGELLVASAAGATSDSSLTVTGGRLVTDSFDVNALGLFTLTGDAATFSVGNTSFENGSRVNFIFDSTGISPIATSGVFTIGASSAELNIDLTRFAGSGVFDLVTFGSVTGSYRTDNITYTGLAGRSASIEYDDDRMSVRVSIPEPSAYALIAGCFGLSAVMLRRRRS
;
A
#
# COMPACT_ATOMS: atom_id res chain seq x y z
N MET A 1 -19.38 -73.22 31.92
CA MET A 1 -18.11 -73.69 32.51
C MET A 1 -17.24 -72.48 32.75
N LEU A 2 -16.98 -72.19 34.03
CA LEU A 2 -16.13 -71.19 34.68
C LEU A 2 -15.79 -69.83 34.02
N LEU A 3 -16.25 -68.79 34.74
CA LEU A 3 -15.66 -67.47 34.98
C LEU A 3 -14.14 -67.52 35.21
N LEU A 4 -13.40 -66.52 34.71
CA LEU A 4 -12.33 -65.91 35.52
C LEU A 4 -12.04 -64.47 35.07
N THR A 5 -12.46 -63.53 35.91
CA THR A 5 -12.00 -62.15 35.98
C THR A 5 -10.65 -62.15 36.71
N ALA A 6 -9.64 -61.46 36.17
CA ALA A 6 -8.41 -61.17 36.92
C ALA A 6 -8.04 -59.68 36.73
N THR A 7 -8.20 -58.92 37.81
CA THR A 7 -7.62 -57.59 38.02
C THR A 7 -6.20 -57.79 38.56
N ILE A 8 -5.19 -57.15 37.97
CA ILE A 8 -3.88 -56.98 38.62
C ILE A 8 -3.46 -55.52 38.51
N ASP A 9 -3.32 -54.93 39.70
CA ASP A 9 -2.89 -53.60 40.06
C ASP A 9 -1.35 -53.54 40.06
N PHE A 10 -0.72 -52.50 39.48
CA PHE A 10 0.73 -52.27 39.64
C PHE A 10 1.05 -50.77 39.78
N SER A 11 1.06 -50.34 41.04
CA SER A 11 2.10 -49.57 41.75
C SER A 11 2.95 -48.58 40.93
N MET A 12 2.70 -47.28 41.14
CA MET A 12 3.69 -46.22 40.91
C MET A 12 4.73 -46.20 42.03
N LYS A 13 6.01 -46.48 41.73
CA LYS A 13 7.17 -45.89 42.45
C LYS A 13 8.49 -46.08 41.69
N ASN A 14 9.06 -44.92 41.34
CA ASN A 14 10.49 -44.61 41.15
C ASN A 14 11.26 -45.04 39.88
N GLN A 15 11.39 -44.04 38.99
CA GLN A 15 12.65 -43.41 38.55
C GLN A 15 13.62 -44.18 37.62
N ARG A 16 13.75 -43.61 36.40
CA ARG A 16 14.93 -43.46 35.52
C ARG A 16 15.29 -44.62 34.57
N SER A 17 14.75 -44.52 33.35
CA SER A 17 15.47 -44.71 32.08
C SER A 17 14.62 -44.07 30.97
N LYS A 18 14.87 -42.81 30.61
CA LYS A 18 15.64 -42.40 29.42
C LYS A 18 15.03 -42.91 28.10
N TYR A 19 14.47 -41.95 27.33
CA TYR A 19 14.01 -42.00 25.94
C TYR A 19 12.71 -42.81 25.75
N ILE A 20 11.59 -42.23 25.33
CA ILE A 20 11.34 -41.61 24.02
C ILE A 20 10.41 -40.40 24.19
N VAL A 21 10.91 -39.22 23.83
CA VAL A 21 10.07 -38.08 23.46
C VAL A 21 9.61 -38.36 22.04
N SER A 22 8.41 -38.90 21.87
CA SER A 22 7.78 -38.92 20.55
C SER A 22 7.07 -37.59 20.35
N ILE A 23 7.81 -36.67 19.73
CA ILE A 23 7.24 -35.55 18.97
C ILE A 23 6.25 -36.16 17.97
N LEU A 24 4.98 -35.94 18.21
CA LEU A 24 4.02 -35.82 17.12
C LEU A 24 3.40 -34.45 17.25
N ALA A 25 4.22 -33.44 16.90
CA ALA A 25 3.69 -32.19 16.40
C ALA A 25 2.94 -32.55 15.13
N ILE A 26 1.64 -32.78 15.24
CA ILE A 26 0.74 -32.59 14.10
C ILE A 26 0.73 -31.07 13.92
N THR A 27 1.75 -30.58 13.21
CA THR A 27 1.60 -29.37 12.42
C THR A 27 0.40 -29.63 11.52
N LEU A 28 -0.73 -29.01 11.85
CA LEU A 28 -1.81 -28.72 10.91
C LEU A 28 -1.26 -27.75 9.86
N ALA A 29 -0.32 -28.23 9.04
CA ALA A 29 0.07 -27.66 7.77
C ALA A 29 -0.59 -28.53 6.70
N SER A 30 -1.92 -28.53 6.67
CA SER A 30 -2.67 -29.21 5.61
C SER A 30 -4.12 -28.80 5.64
N LEU A 31 -4.38 -27.56 5.23
CA LEU A 31 -5.58 -27.13 4.49
C LEU A 31 -5.23 -25.88 3.65
N VAL A 32 -4.02 -25.84 3.06
CA VAL A 32 -3.77 -25.01 1.89
C VAL A 32 -4.12 -25.89 0.69
N GLN A 33 -5.39 -25.91 0.31
CA GLN A 33 -5.70 -26.12 -1.10
C GLN A 33 -5.57 -24.75 -1.77
N ALA A 34 -4.33 -24.40 -2.10
CA ALA A 34 -4.02 -23.46 -3.16
C ALA A 34 -4.13 -24.24 -4.48
N SER A 35 -4.98 -23.76 -5.37
CA SER A 35 -5.08 -24.18 -6.78
C SER A 35 -5.62 -22.96 -7.51
N SER A 36 -4.79 -21.99 -7.89
CA SER A 36 -3.72 -22.00 -8.91
C SER A 36 -4.32 -21.97 -10.33
N TRP A 37 -4.26 -20.76 -10.87
CA TRP A 37 -4.58 -20.25 -12.21
C TRP A 37 -4.85 -21.27 -13.35
N THR A 38 -5.95 -21.10 -14.11
CA THR A 38 -6.13 -21.75 -15.44
C THR A 38 -6.68 -20.81 -16.51
N GLY A 39 -5.98 -19.71 -16.77
CA GLY A 39 -6.11 -18.93 -18.01
C GLY A 39 -5.18 -19.38 -19.15
N GLY A 40 -4.28 -20.34 -18.91
CA GLY A 40 -3.43 -20.99 -19.92
C GLY A 40 -1.98 -20.47 -19.98
N GLY A 41 -1.01 -21.40 -19.96
CA GLY A 41 0.46 -21.23 -19.97
C GLY A 41 1.17 -22.59 -19.95
N THR A 42 2.47 -22.68 -19.62
CA THR A 42 3.20 -23.97 -19.58
C THR A 42 2.92 -24.83 -18.35
N ALA A 43 2.43 -24.23 -17.26
CA ALA A 43 2.08 -24.89 -16.01
C ALA A 43 0.95 -24.14 -15.30
N ASP A 44 0.19 -24.81 -14.43
CA ASP A 44 -0.87 -24.20 -13.59
C ASP A 44 -0.29 -23.49 -12.34
N ASP A 45 0.94 -22.97 -12.42
CA ASP A 45 1.68 -22.36 -11.32
C ASP A 45 1.83 -20.85 -11.52
N TRP A 46 1.22 -20.06 -10.62
CA TRP A 46 1.33 -18.60 -10.62
C TRP A 46 2.77 -18.10 -10.59
N ASN A 47 3.68 -18.80 -9.91
CA ASN A 47 5.07 -18.38 -9.79
C ASN A 47 5.87 -18.63 -11.07
N ASP A 48 5.31 -19.38 -12.03
CA ASP A 48 5.93 -19.55 -13.33
C ASP A 48 5.80 -18.26 -14.15
N THR A 49 6.90 -17.52 -14.28
CA THR A 49 6.96 -16.30 -15.09
C THR A 49 6.57 -16.54 -16.56
N ALA A 50 6.70 -17.78 -17.06
CA ALA A 50 6.30 -18.14 -18.42
C ALA A 50 4.79 -17.97 -18.67
N ASN A 51 3.98 -18.00 -17.61
CA ASN A 51 2.53 -17.80 -17.66
C ASN A 51 2.10 -16.36 -17.94
N TRP A 52 3.06 -15.44 -17.95
CA TRP A 52 2.89 -14.03 -18.25
C TRP A 52 3.52 -13.61 -19.58
N LEU A 53 3.98 -14.59 -20.36
CA LEU A 53 4.58 -14.37 -21.67
C LEU A 53 3.52 -14.56 -22.76
N ASN A 54 3.66 -13.81 -23.86
CA ASN A 54 2.86 -13.89 -25.10
C ASN A 54 1.55 -13.09 -25.17
N GLY A 55 1.47 -11.95 -24.47
CA GLY A 55 0.58 -10.85 -24.87
C GLY A 55 -0.90 -10.99 -24.54
N GLU A 56 -1.37 -12.17 -24.15
CA GLU A 56 -2.75 -12.43 -23.72
C GLU A 56 -2.76 -13.45 -22.58
N VAL A 57 -3.22 -13.05 -21.39
CA VAL A 57 -3.56 -13.95 -20.27
C VAL A 57 -5.07 -14.13 -20.29
N ALA A 58 -5.59 -15.34 -20.46
CA ALA A 58 -7.04 -15.53 -20.54
C ALA A 58 -7.71 -15.30 -19.17
N GLY A 59 -8.76 -14.47 -19.17
CA GLY A 59 -9.75 -14.37 -18.09
C GLY A 59 -11.05 -14.99 -18.59
N LEU A 60 -11.45 -16.16 -18.09
CA LEU A 60 -12.46 -16.98 -18.74
C LEU A 60 -13.88 -16.84 -18.17
N ALA A 61 -14.30 -15.69 -17.63
CA ALA A 61 -15.71 -15.27 -17.42
C ALA A 61 -15.78 -13.99 -16.56
N VAL A 62 -16.96 -13.36 -16.53
CA VAL A 62 -17.31 -12.17 -15.71
C VAL A 62 -17.23 -12.43 -14.19
N ASP A 63 -16.95 -13.67 -13.78
CA ASP A 63 -16.75 -14.09 -12.39
C ASP A 63 -15.39 -14.79 -12.18
N ASP A 64 -14.53 -14.84 -13.21
CA ASP A 64 -13.26 -15.58 -13.16
C ASP A 64 -12.17 -14.73 -12.54
N ASN A 65 -11.78 -15.17 -11.35
CA ASN A 65 -10.73 -14.61 -10.55
C ASN A 65 -9.38 -15.09 -11.08
N ALA A 66 -8.49 -14.18 -11.48
CA ALA A 66 -7.07 -14.47 -11.28
C ALA A 66 -6.87 -14.51 -9.76
N LEU A 67 -6.99 -15.71 -9.19
CA LEU A 67 -7.05 -15.95 -7.75
C LEU A 67 -5.66 -16.35 -7.25
N PHE A 68 -5.11 -15.50 -6.42
CA PHE A 68 -3.81 -15.71 -5.79
C PHE A 68 -4.05 -16.09 -4.33
N VAL A 69 -3.68 -17.30 -3.94
CA VAL A 69 -3.97 -17.84 -2.60
C VAL A 69 -2.70 -18.44 -2.00
N GLY A 70 -1.97 -17.67 -1.21
CA GLY A 70 -0.83 -18.18 -0.45
C GLY A 70 0.08 -17.09 0.09
N ALA A 71 0.37 -17.10 1.39
CA ALA A 71 1.17 -16.07 2.06
C ALA A 71 2.67 -16.05 1.69
N GLU A 72 3.07 -16.85 0.69
CA GLU A 72 4.44 -16.97 0.18
C GLU A 72 4.52 -16.79 -1.35
N ASP A 73 3.40 -16.53 -2.02
CA ASP A 73 3.38 -16.36 -3.48
C ASP A 73 3.68 -14.90 -3.84
N SER A 74 4.86 -14.69 -4.43
CA SER A 74 5.29 -13.41 -4.97
C SER A 74 5.67 -13.55 -6.44
N ASN A 75 5.12 -12.71 -7.31
CA ASN A 75 5.46 -12.71 -8.73
C ASN A 75 5.98 -11.34 -9.19
N THR A 76 6.94 -11.35 -10.12
CA THR A 76 7.38 -10.18 -10.89
C THR A 76 7.35 -10.53 -12.37
N PRO A 77 6.29 -10.16 -13.12
CA PRO A 77 6.22 -10.43 -14.55
C PRO A 77 7.40 -9.79 -15.29
N THR A 78 7.97 -10.50 -16.27
CA THR A 78 9.15 -10.05 -17.02
C THR A 78 8.84 -9.62 -18.45
N ALA A 79 7.59 -9.68 -18.87
CA ALA A 79 7.11 -9.22 -20.16
C ALA A 79 5.78 -8.49 -20.01
N ASP A 80 5.50 -7.64 -20.99
CA ASP A 80 4.22 -6.98 -21.13
C ASP A 80 3.11 -7.99 -21.43
N PHE A 81 1.92 -7.76 -20.89
CA PHE A 81 0.73 -8.51 -21.27
C PHE A 81 -0.53 -7.65 -21.16
N THR A 82 -1.52 -8.05 -21.95
CA THR A 82 -2.84 -7.42 -21.97
C THR A 82 -3.89 -8.49 -21.72
N PHE A 83 -4.90 -8.21 -20.90
CA PHE A 83 -6.05 -9.10 -20.80
C PHE A 83 -6.84 -9.03 -22.11
N ALA A 84 -7.06 -10.20 -22.73
CA ALA A 84 -7.69 -10.29 -24.05
C ALA A 84 -9.17 -9.88 -24.02
N ASP A 85 -9.85 -10.13 -22.89
CA ASP A 85 -11.26 -9.84 -22.70
C ASP A 85 -11.45 -8.52 -21.94
N SER A 86 -12.18 -7.59 -22.58
CA SER A 86 -12.68 -6.39 -21.91
C SER A 86 -13.69 -6.81 -20.84
N GLY A 87 -13.25 -6.91 -19.58
CA GLY A 87 -14.04 -7.48 -18.48
C GLY A 87 -13.26 -8.36 -17.51
N ALA A 88 -11.94 -8.53 -17.70
CA ALA A 88 -11.15 -9.38 -16.81
C ALA A 88 -10.96 -8.74 -15.42
N ASP A 89 -11.40 -9.46 -14.39
CA ASP A 89 -11.22 -9.07 -12.99
C ASP A 89 -10.02 -9.78 -12.35
N VAL A 90 -9.18 -9.00 -11.66
CA VAL A 90 -7.97 -9.50 -11.00
C VAL A 90 -8.15 -9.44 -9.48
N ASN A 91 -7.79 -10.49 -8.75
CA ASN A 91 -8.03 -10.59 -7.32
C ASN A 91 -6.78 -11.09 -6.55
N LEU A 92 -5.98 -10.17 -5.99
CA LEU A 92 -4.88 -10.50 -5.07
C LEU A 92 -5.44 -10.77 -3.65
N ARG A 93 -5.18 -11.95 -3.06
CA ARG A 93 -5.69 -12.32 -1.72
C ARG A 93 -4.64 -13.11 -0.93
N ALA A 94 -4.89 -13.32 0.37
CA ALA A 94 -4.13 -14.25 1.21
C ALA A 94 -2.61 -13.96 1.27
N GLU A 95 -2.27 -12.69 1.46
CA GLU A 95 -0.92 -12.12 1.61
C GLU A 95 -0.01 -12.25 0.37
N VAL A 96 -0.59 -12.45 -0.83
CA VAL A 96 0.20 -12.49 -2.06
C VAL A 96 0.74 -11.12 -2.44
N THR A 97 1.87 -11.12 -3.15
CA THR A 97 2.45 -9.88 -3.70
C THR A 97 2.69 -9.98 -5.20
N LEU A 98 2.17 -9.01 -5.97
CA LEU A 98 2.59 -8.79 -7.34
C LEU A 98 3.51 -7.56 -7.39
N THR A 99 4.65 -7.69 -8.05
CA THR A 99 5.57 -6.57 -8.31
C THR A 99 5.63 -6.28 -9.80
N ILE A 100 5.29 -5.06 -10.19
CA ILE A 100 5.39 -4.56 -11.56
C ILE A 100 6.68 -3.75 -11.67
N ASN A 101 7.60 -4.25 -12.50
CA ASN A 101 8.89 -3.64 -12.78
C ASN A 101 9.11 -3.57 -14.28
N ASN A 102 9.13 -2.36 -14.85
CA ASN A 102 9.48 -2.11 -16.25
C ASN A 102 8.67 -2.92 -17.28
N VAL A 103 7.46 -3.35 -16.93
CA VAL A 103 6.51 -4.03 -17.81
C VAL A 103 5.18 -3.28 -17.83
N THR A 104 4.42 -3.49 -18.90
CA THR A 104 3.07 -2.97 -19.06
C THR A 104 2.06 -4.09 -18.84
N ILE A 105 1.16 -3.89 -17.88
CA ILE A 105 0.00 -4.74 -17.63
C ILE A 105 -1.23 -3.92 -17.98
N SER A 106 -2.05 -4.41 -18.91
CA SER A 106 -3.23 -3.64 -19.34
C SER A 106 -4.48 -4.44 -19.63
N GLY A 107 -5.63 -3.77 -19.71
CA GLY A 107 -6.90 -4.36 -20.19
C GLY A 107 -7.77 -5.02 -19.13
N PHE A 108 -7.45 -4.87 -17.84
CA PHE A 108 -8.32 -5.36 -16.76
C PHE A 108 -9.53 -4.43 -16.58
N ASP A 109 -10.66 -4.99 -16.16
CA ASP A 109 -11.84 -4.24 -15.74
C ASP A 109 -11.70 -3.82 -14.27
N VAL A 110 -11.67 -4.77 -13.32
CA VAL A 110 -11.44 -4.44 -11.91
C VAL A 110 -10.26 -5.20 -11.32
N TRP A 111 -9.31 -4.48 -10.73
CA TRP A 111 -8.19 -5.02 -9.96
C TRP A 111 -8.43 -4.86 -8.46
N ARG A 112 -8.57 -5.98 -7.74
CA ARG A 112 -8.89 -6.01 -6.31
C ARG A 112 -7.72 -6.54 -5.50
N LEU A 113 -7.32 -5.77 -4.50
CA LEU A 113 -6.37 -6.16 -3.45
C LEU A 113 -7.18 -6.48 -2.19
N GLY A 114 -7.16 -7.74 -1.76
CA GLY A 114 -8.25 -8.33 -1.00
C GLY A 114 -9.45 -8.58 -1.93
N GLY A 115 -10.28 -9.57 -1.64
CA GLY A 115 -11.40 -9.86 -2.53
C GLY A 115 -12.64 -10.40 -1.83
N ASN A 116 -13.70 -10.57 -2.61
CA ASN A 116 -15.01 -10.97 -2.12
C ASN A 116 -14.93 -12.26 -1.30
N ASN A 117 -15.70 -12.32 -0.20
CA ASN A 117 -15.78 -13.41 0.79
C ASN A 117 -14.82 -13.32 1.99
N GLY A 118 -14.27 -12.15 2.31
CA GLY A 118 -13.64 -11.89 3.61
C GLY A 118 -12.15 -12.24 3.71
N HIS A 119 -11.49 -12.47 2.58
CA HIS A 119 -10.04 -12.65 2.53
C HIS A 119 -9.36 -11.32 2.19
N GLY A 120 -8.55 -10.80 3.12
CA GLY A 120 -7.65 -9.66 2.91
C GLY A 120 -6.29 -10.08 2.32
N GLY A 121 -5.27 -9.23 2.44
CA GLY A 121 -3.89 -9.59 2.12
C GLY A 121 -3.49 -9.51 0.65
N GLY A 122 -4.13 -8.66 -0.17
CA GLY A 122 -3.61 -8.42 -1.53
C GLY A 122 -2.54 -7.34 -1.51
N HIS A 123 -1.36 -7.58 -2.10
CA HIS A 123 -0.30 -6.57 -2.17
C HIS A 123 0.18 -6.34 -3.60
N LEU A 124 0.24 -5.07 -4.00
CA LEU A 124 0.74 -4.63 -5.29
C LEU A 124 1.88 -3.63 -5.10
N VAL A 125 2.99 -3.87 -5.79
CA VAL A 125 4.15 -2.98 -5.82
C VAL A 125 4.37 -2.50 -7.25
N LEU A 126 4.23 -1.20 -7.49
CA LEU A 126 4.53 -0.55 -8.76
C LEU A 126 5.83 0.26 -8.61
N ASN A 127 6.92 -0.31 -9.13
CA ASN A 127 8.26 0.29 -9.02
C ASN A 127 8.83 0.71 -10.39
N GLY A 128 8.03 0.58 -11.44
CA GLY A 128 8.33 0.94 -12.82
C GLY A 128 7.27 0.37 -13.75
N GLY A 129 7.38 0.63 -15.06
CA GLY A 129 6.39 0.11 -16.02
C GLY A 129 5.03 0.81 -15.93
N THR A 130 3.97 0.14 -16.39
CA THR A 130 2.60 0.68 -16.44
C THR A 130 1.58 -0.34 -15.98
N LEU A 131 0.64 0.09 -15.12
CA LEU A 131 -0.61 -0.61 -14.86
C LEU A 131 -1.77 0.22 -15.44
N ASN A 132 -2.52 -0.35 -16.38
CA ASN A 132 -3.56 0.36 -17.14
C ASN A 132 -4.87 -0.44 -17.27
N GLY A 133 -5.97 0.03 -16.69
CA GLY A 133 -7.25 -0.66 -16.77
C GLY A 133 -8.42 0.17 -16.24
N GLY A 134 -9.51 -0.49 -15.86
CA GLY A 134 -10.70 0.14 -15.31
C GLY A 134 -10.50 0.59 -13.86
N GLU A 135 -10.94 -0.20 -12.89
CA GLU A 135 -10.95 0.14 -11.48
C GLU A 135 -9.82 -0.55 -10.69
N LEU A 136 -9.20 0.15 -9.75
CA LEU A 136 -8.25 -0.43 -8.77
C LEU A 136 -8.76 -0.21 -7.35
N LEU A 137 -9.00 -1.32 -6.63
CA LEU A 137 -9.52 -1.34 -5.27
C LEU A 137 -8.48 -1.88 -4.30
N VAL A 138 -8.05 -1.06 -3.34
CA VAL A 138 -7.18 -1.47 -2.23
C VAL A 138 -8.03 -1.78 -1.01
N ALA A 139 -7.96 -3.04 -0.53
CA ALA A 139 -8.81 -3.60 0.52
C ALA A 139 -10.30 -3.70 0.12
N SER A 140 -10.59 -4.35 -1.00
CA SER A 140 -11.94 -4.35 -1.60
C SER A 140 -13.04 -5.05 -0.77
N ALA A 141 -12.72 -5.74 0.34
CA ALA A 141 -13.65 -6.62 1.04
C ALA A 141 -14.07 -6.10 2.42
N ALA A 142 -15.39 -5.84 2.58
CA ALA A 142 -16.01 -5.43 3.85
C ALA A 142 -15.87 -6.43 5.01
N GLY A 143 -15.39 -7.65 4.74
CA GLY A 143 -15.12 -8.69 5.75
C GLY A 143 -13.65 -9.10 5.85
N ALA A 144 -12.72 -8.34 5.25
CA ALA A 144 -11.30 -8.66 5.26
C ALA A 144 -10.76 -8.72 6.71
N THR A 145 -9.97 -9.76 6.99
CA THR A 145 -9.32 -9.96 8.29
C THR A 145 -7.87 -9.46 8.34
N SER A 146 -7.32 -9.02 7.21
CA SER A 146 -5.97 -8.47 7.07
C SER A 146 -5.95 -7.31 6.09
N ASP A 147 -4.93 -6.46 6.24
CA ASP A 147 -4.73 -5.29 5.39
C ASP A 147 -4.41 -5.67 3.94
N SER A 148 -4.66 -4.76 3.01
CA SER A 148 -4.19 -4.88 1.62
C SER A 148 -3.45 -3.61 1.24
N SER A 149 -2.46 -3.71 0.35
CA SER A 149 -1.58 -2.56 0.09
C SER A 149 -1.23 -2.34 -1.37
N LEU A 150 -1.14 -1.07 -1.73
CA LEU A 150 -0.51 -0.58 -2.94
C LEU A 150 0.70 0.27 -2.57
N THR A 151 1.88 -0.13 -3.03
CA THR A 151 3.12 0.66 -2.90
C THR A 151 3.57 1.12 -4.27
N VAL A 152 3.81 2.42 -4.43
CA VAL A 152 4.26 3.04 -5.67
C VAL A 152 5.57 3.79 -5.41
N THR A 153 6.63 3.41 -6.11
CA THR A 153 7.95 4.08 -6.06
C THR A 153 8.38 4.60 -7.43
N GLY A 154 7.63 4.29 -8.49
CA GLY A 154 7.87 4.74 -9.85
C GLY A 154 6.84 4.16 -10.82
N GLY A 155 6.99 4.43 -12.11
CA GLY A 155 6.09 3.87 -13.15
C GLY A 155 4.83 4.70 -13.39
N ARG A 156 3.82 4.09 -14.01
CA ARG A 156 2.58 4.75 -14.41
C ARG A 156 1.35 3.96 -13.99
N LEU A 157 0.45 4.61 -13.25
CA LEU A 157 -0.89 4.09 -12.96
C LEU A 157 -1.92 4.83 -13.80
N VAL A 158 -2.70 4.08 -14.58
CA VAL A 158 -3.82 4.59 -15.39
C VAL A 158 -5.06 3.77 -15.06
N THR A 159 -6.05 4.42 -14.45
CA THR A 159 -7.31 3.76 -14.08
C THR A 159 -8.49 4.71 -14.21
N ASP A 160 -9.69 4.18 -14.45
CA ASP A 160 -10.94 4.93 -14.38
C ASP A 160 -11.34 5.24 -12.93
N SER A 161 -10.98 4.36 -11.98
CA SER A 161 -11.14 4.62 -10.54
C SER A 161 -9.97 4.08 -9.73
N PHE A 162 -9.67 4.73 -8.61
CA PHE A 162 -8.68 4.29 -7.64
C PHE A 162 -9.20 4.50 -6.22
N ASP A 163 -9.54 3.40 -5.55
CA ASP A 163 -10.17 3.45 -4.23
C ASP A 163 -9.32 2.71 -3.20
N VAL A 164 -9.14 3.35 -2.05
CA VAL A 164 -8.47 2.80 -0.88
C VAL A 164 -9.49 2.71 0.24
N ASN A 165 -9.93 1.50 0.53
CA ASN A 165 -11.04 1.23 1.44
C ASN A 165 -10.59 1.13 2.90
N ALA A 166 -11.52 0.86 3.81
CA ALA A 166 -11.21 0.53 5.21
C ALA A 166 -10.27 -0.69 5.28
N LEU A 167 -9.07 -0.52 5.88
CA LEU A 167 -7.92 -1.48 5.89
C LEU A 167 -6.99 -1.42 4.66
N GLY A 168 -7.26 -0.53 3.72
CA GLY A 168 -6.36 -0.26 2.61
C GLY A 168 -5.16 0.58 3.04
N LEU A 169 -3.97 0.19 2.60
CA LEU A 169 -2.75 0.95 2.75
C LEU A 169 -2.23 1.38 1.38
N PHE A 170 -2.23 2.68 1.11
CA PHE A 170 -1.56 3.24 -0.06
C PHE A 170 -0.29 3.97 0.36
N THR A 171 0.82 3.70 -0.33
CA THR A 171 2.10 4.39 -0.12
C THR A 171 2.68 4.84 -1.44
N LEU A 172 2.93 6.15 -1.58
CA LEU A 172 3.65 6.75 -2.70
C LEU A 172 5.00 7.29 -2.20
N THR A 173 6.08 6.94 -2.89
CA THR A 173 7.43 7.45 -2.59
C THR A 173 8.02 8.22 -3.75
N GLY A 174 8.49 9.43 -3.47
CA GLY A 174 9.22 10.28 -4.41
C GLY A 174 8.39 10.80 -5.59
N ASP A 175 9.09 11.31 -6.60
CA ASP A 175 8.48 11.98 -7.76
C ASP A 175 8.61 11.21 -9.09
N ALA A 176 9.05 9.96 -9.04
CA ALA A 176 9.28 9.13 -10.23
C ALA A 176 8.01 8.48 -10.81
N ALA A 177 6.88 8.56 -10.11
CA ALA A 177 5.63 7.96 -10.53
C ALA A 177 4.74 8.96 -11.30
N THR A 178 3.88 8.42 -12.17
CA THR A 178 2.86 9.19 -12.89
C THR A 178 1.50 8.55 -12.72
N PHE A 179 0.48 9.38 -12.53
CA PHE A 179 -0.89 8.95 -12.32
C PHE A 179 -1.78 9.58 -13.40
N SER A 180 -2.77 8.84 -13.86
CA SER A 180 -3.85 9.33 -14.72
C SER A 180 -5.11 8.58 -14.32
N VAL A 181 -5.81 9.11 -13.34
CA VAL A 181 -6.92 8.43 -12.68
C VAL A 181 -8.24 9.16 -12.97
N GLY A 182 -9.34 8.44 -13.18
CA GLY A 182 -10.68 9.02 -13.26
C GLY A 182 -11.13 9.57 -11.91
N ASN A 183 -11.76 8.74 -11.07
CA ASN A 183 -12.13 9.09 -9.70
C ASN A 183 -11.13 8.53 -8.68
N THR A 184 -11.04 9.15 -7.51
CA THR A 184 -10.21 8.65 -6.40
C THR A 184 -10.95 8.72 -5.08
N SER A 185 -10.96 7.65 -4.30
CA SER A 185 -11.56 7.62 -2.96
C SER A 185 -10.57 7.10 -1.93
N PHE A 186 -10.37 7.85 -0.85
CA PHE A 186 -9.69 7.37 0.34
C PHE A 186 -10.73 7.25 1.46
N GLU A 187 -11.29 6.06 1.65
CA GLU A 187 -12.43 5.84 2.53
C GLU A 187 -12.06 5.93 4.01
N ASN A 188 -13.08 5.93 4.88
CA ASN A 188 -12.88 5.88 6.32
C ASN A 188 -12.08 4.63 6.72
N GLY A 189 -11.01 4.80 7.49
CA GLY A 189 -10.15 3.69 7.94
C GLY A 189 -9.09 3.28 6.92
N SER A 190 -8.98 3.99 5.79
CA SER A 190 -7.83 3.90 4.89
C SER A 190 -6.60 4.59 5.50
N ARG A 191 -5.42 4.14 5.09
CA ARG A 191 -4.12 4.75 5.45
C ARG A 191 -3.38 5.15 4.19
N VAL A 192 -3.05 6.43 4.09
CA VAL A 192 -2.39 7.02 2.92
C VAL A 192 -1.07 7.64 3.32
N ASN A 193 0.02 7.19 2.71
CA ASN A 193 1.37 7.66 2.98
C ASN A 193 1.97 8.33 1.75
N PHE A 194 2.42 9.58 1.91
CA PHE A 194 3.30 10.26 0.96
C PHE A 194 4.68 10.38 1.56
N ILE A 195 5.64 9.64 1.00
CA ILE A 195 7.03 9.61 1.44
C ILE A 195 7.86 10.42 0.45
N PHE A 196 8.25 11.62 0.84
CA PHE A 196 9.01 12.49 -0.02
C PHE A 196 10.43 11.95 -0.21
N ASP A 197 10.99 12.14 -1.40
CA ASP A 197 12.42 11.99 -1.65
C ASP A 197 13.13 13.35 -1.55
N SER A 198 14.33 13.46 -2.13
CA SER A 198 15.10 14.72 -2.11
C SER A 198 14.52 15.81 -3.00
N THR A 199 13.73 15.47 -4.02
CA THR A 199 13.18 16.39 -5.01
C THR A 199 11.71 16.70 -4.76
N GLY A 200 10.96 15.79 -4.14
CA GLY A 200 9.61 16.03 -3.67
C GLY A 200 8.75 14.79 -3.68
N ILE A 201 7.56 14.94 -4.26
CA ILE A 201 6.55 13.90 -4.43
C ILE A 201 5.80 14.16 -5.75
N SER A 202 5.39 13.10 -6.44
CA SER A 202 4.50 13.22 -7.60
C SER A 202 3.04 13.34 -7.15
N PRO A 203 2.20 14.16 -7.80
CA PRO A 203 0.77 14.21 -7.52
C PRO A 203 0.05 12.98 -8.08
N ILE A 204 -1.02 12.56 -7.41
CA ILE A 204 -2.04 11.69 -7.99
C ILE A 204 -2.94 12.57 -8.85
N ALA A 205 -2.88 12.41 -10.18
CA ALA A 205 -3.70 13.18 -11.09
C ALA A 205 -5.07 12.51 -11.27
N THR A 206 -6.04 12.96 -10.49
CA THR A 206 -7.45 12.57 -10.59
C THR A 206 -8.15 13.57 -11.51
N SER A 207 -8.88 13.09 -12.52
CA SER A 207 -9.60 13.95 -13.46
C SER A 207 -11.05 14.24 -13.02
N GLY A 208 -11.61 13.35 -12.21
CA GLY A 208 -12.96 13.40 -11.68
C GLY A 208 -12.99 13.86 -10.22
N VAL A 209 -13.75 13.13 -9.40
CA VAL A 209 -13.98 13.48 -7.99
C VAL A 209 -12.92 12.82 -7.10
N PHE A 210 -12.34 13.60 -6.19
CA PHE A 210 -11.55 13.09 -5.08
C PHE A 210 -12.39 13.05 -3.79
N THR A 211 -12.58 11.87 -3.22
CA THR A 211 -13.40 11.66 -2.01
C THR A 211 -12.52 11.26 -0.83
N ILE A 212 -12.77 11.88 0.32
CA ILE A 212 -12.03 11.60 1.56
C ILE A 212 -13.01 11.19 2.67
N GLY A 213 -12.72 10.04 3.29
CA GLY A 213 -13.37 9.53 4.49
C GLY A 213 -13.06 10.39 5.70
N ALA A 214 -13.83 11.48 5.86
CA ALA A 214 -13.56 12.51 6.84
C ALA A 214 -13.65 12.07 8.32
N SER A 215 -14.08 10.84 8.63
CA SER A 215 -14.17 10.39 10.03
C SER A 215 -12.89 9.74 10.53
N SER A 216 -12.25 8.90 9.72
CA SER A 216 -11.13 8.04 10.16
C SER A 216 -10.13 7.67 9.07
N ALA A 217 -10.15 8.32 7.89
CA ALA A 217 -9.03 8.19 6.96
C ALA A 217 -7.77 8.85 7.56
N GLU A 218 -6.63 8.19 7.46
CA GLU A 218 -5.34 8.65 7.98
C GLU A 218 -4.41 9.10 6.85
N LEU A 219 -3.75 10.24 7.05
CA LEU A 219 -2.78 10.81 6.12
C LEU A 219 -1.42 10.96 6.81
N ASN A 220 -0.40 10.33 6.26
CA ASN A 220 0.98 10.44 6.75
C ASN A 220 1.86 11.08 5.68
N ILE A 221 2.51 12.19 6.04
CA ILE A 221 3.49 12.89 5.22
C ILE A 221 4.87 12.70 5.83
N ASP A 222 5.73 11.94 5.17
CA ASP A 222 7.12 11.75 5.58
C ASP A 222 8.04 12.66 4.77
N LEU A 223 8.63 13.65 5.45
CA LEU A 223 9.56 14.63 4.90
C LEU A 223 11.01 14.35 5.30
N THR A 224 11.33 13.18 5.83
CA THR A 224 12.65 12.83 6.38
C THR A 224 13.77 12.99 5.35
N ARG A 225 13.49 12.71 4.07
CA ARG A 225 14.46 12.82 2.97
C ARG A 225 14.40 14.14 2.20
N PHE A 226 13.35 14.93 2.41
CA PHE A 226 13.17 16.22 1.76
C PHE A 226 13.68 17.33 2.68
N ALA A 227 14.63 18.16 2.23
CA ALA A 227 15.20 19.25 3.05
C ALA A 227 14.68 20.65 2.69
N GLY A 228 13.90 20.78 1.62
CA GLY A 228 13.47 22.07 1.09
C GLY A 228 12.23 22.68 1.79
N SER A 229 11.70 23.69 1.13
CA SER A 229 10.40 24.33 1.39
C SER A 229 9.67 24.52 0.06
N GLY A 230 8.35 24.55 0.08
CA GLY A 230 7.54 24.69 -1.12
C GLY A 230 6.09 24.26 -0.89
N VAL A 231 5.32 24.29 -1.97
CA VAL A 231 3.98 23.70 -2.04
C VAL A 231 4.07 22.53 -3.00
N PHE A 232 3.60 21.36 -2.57
CA PHE A 232 3.65 20.14 -3.34
C PHE A 232 2.24 19.57 -3.45
N ASP A 233 1.76 19.42 -4.67
CA ASP A 233 0.45 18.85 -4.93
C ASP A 233 0.51 17.34 -4.62
N LEU A 234 -0.39 16.88 -3.76
CA LEU A 234 -0.51 15.46 -3.38
C LEU A 234 -1.54 14.76 -4.27
N VAL A 235 -2.67 15.45 -4.52
CA VAL A 235 -3.75 15.00 -5.39
C VAL A 235 -4.26 16.23 -6.15
N THR A 236 -4.36 16.15 -7.48
CA THR A 236 -5.13 17.12 -8.28
C THR A 236 -6.47 16.49 -8.64
N PHE A 237 -7.55 17.27 -8.73
CA PHE A 237 -8.91 16.76 -8.95
C PHE A 237 -9.78 17.76 -9.70
N GLY A 238 -10.87 17.27 -10.32
CA GLY A 238 -11.92 18.13 -10.86
C GLY A 238 -12.87 18.68 -9.79
N SER A 239 -13.04 17.93 -8.69
CA SER A 239 -13.74 18.39 -7.47
C SER A 239 -13.35 17.51 -6.28
N VAL A 240 -13.56 18.01 -5.06
CA VAL A 240 -13.27 17.27 -3.82
C VAL A 240 -14.49 17.19 -2.91
N THR A 241 -14.68 16.02 -2.29
CA THR A 241 -15.68 15.80 -1.24
C THR A 241 -14.98 15.33 0.04
N GLY A 242 -15.19 16.08 1.12
CA GLY A 242 -14.57 15.78 2.42
C GLY A 242 -13.20 16.44 2.61
N SER A 243 -12.62 16.20 3.77
CA SER A 243 -11.26 16.63 4.13
C SER A 243 -10.73 15.71 5.22
N TYR A 244 -9.42 15.57 5.32
CA TYR A 244 -8.82 14.91 6.48
C TYR A 244 -9.05 15.75 7.72
N ARG A 245 -9.42 15.10 8.83
CA ARG A 245 -9.39 15.77 10.13
C ARG A 245 -7.95 16.03 10.53
N THR A 246 -7.71 17.15 11.21
CA THR A 246 -6.36 17.56 11.62
C THR A 246 -5.69 16.56 12.55
N ASP A 247 -6.45 15.82 13.36
CA ASP A 247 -5.94 14.76 14.25
C ASP A 247 -5.58 13.47 13.51
N ASN A 248 -6.00 13.31 12.26
CA ASN A 248 -5.66 12.17 11.41
C ASN A 248 -4.52 12.47 10.43
N ILE A 249 -3.86 13.63 10.55
CA ILE A 249 -2.72 14.01 9.71
C ILE A 249 -1.44 13.98 10.53
N THR A 250 -0.47 13.18 10.10
CA THR A 250 0.85 13.08 10.74
C THR A 250 1.94 13.60 9.81
N TYR A 251 2.84 14.43 10.34
CA TYR A 251 4.04 14.90 9.66
C TYR A 251 5.29 14.34 10.35
N THR A 252 6.17 13.71 9.57
CA THR A 252 7.47 13.20 10.05
C THR A 252 8.62 13.95 9.37
N GLY A 253 9.76 14.11 10.05
CA GLY A 253 10.97 14.68 9.43
C GLY A 253 11.02 16.20 9.29
N LEU A 254 10.24 16.96 10.06
CA LEU A 254 10.17 18.42 9.93
C LEU A 254 11.48 19.16 10.30
N ALA A 255 12.25 18.69 11.28
CA ALA A 255 13.57 19.24 11.65
C ALA A 255 13.64 20.78 11.75
N GLY A 256 12.66 21.42 12.40
CA GLY A 256 12.59 22.88 12.55
C GLY A 256 11.80 23.61 11.46
N ARG A 257 11.21 22.87 10.52
CA ARG A 257 10.21 23.34 9.55
C ARG A 257 8.79 23.16 10.08
N SER A 258 7.83 23.74 9.38
CA SER A 258 6.39 23.48 9.56
C SER A 258 5.81 22.90 8.28
N ALA A 259 4.74 22.10 8.43
CA ALA A 259 3.95 21.63 7.31
C ALA A 259 2.44 21.74 7.60
N SER A 260 1.66 21.98 6.55
CA SER A 260 0.19 22.02 6.61
C SER A 260 -0.42 21.49 5.32
N ILE A 261 -1.58 20.84 5.41
CA ILE A 261 -2.40 20.51 4.24
C ILE A 261 -3.21 21.73 3.84
N GLU A 262 -3.26 21.98 2.54
CA GLU A 262 -4.04 23.04 1.91
C GLU A 262 -4.95 22.43 0.85
N TYR A 263 -6.17 22.96 0.74
CA TYR A 263 -7.15 22.59 -0.27
C TYR A 263 -7.49 23.84 -1.09
N ASP A 264 -7.30 23.73 -2.40
CA ASP A 264 -7.76 24.71 -3.39
C ASP A 264 -8.93 24.08 -4.20
N ASP A 265 -9.38 24.77 -5.24
CA ASP A 265 -10.50 24.33 -6.09
C ASP A 265 -10.22 23.03 -6.86
N ASP A 266 -8.95 22.78 -7.20
CA ASP A 266 -8.52 21.69 -8.10
C ASP A 266 -7.38 20.82 -7.52
N ARG A 267 -7.01 21.02 -6.26
CA ARG A 267 -5.91 20.26 -5.64
C ARG A 267 -5.94 20.22 -4.12
N MET A 268 -5.37 19.14 -3.59
CA MET A 268 -4.90 19.01 -2.21
C MET A 268 -3.38 19.02 -2.24
N SER A 269 -2.77 19.92 -1.47
CA SER A 269 -1.32 20.09 -1.41
C SER A 269 -0.79 20.06 0.02
N VAL A 270 0.50 19.81 0.17
CA VAL A 270 1.23 20.07 1.41
C VAL A 270 2.13 21.28 1.22
N ARG A 271 1.96 22.28 2.08
CA ARG A 271 2.89 23.40 2.20
C ARG A 271 3.94 23.04 3.24
N VAL A 272 5.21 23.08 2.85
CA VAL A 272 6.37 22.97 3.75
C VAL A 272 7.03 24.34 3.82
N SER A 273 7.15 24.89 5.03
CA SER A 273 7.72 26.22 5.26
C SER A 273 8.86 26.17 6.28
N ILE A 274 9.88 26.98 6.03
CA ILE A 274 10.93 27.26 7.02
C ILE A 274 10.45 28.50 7.79
N PRO A 275 10.27 28.42 9.12
CA PRO A 275 9.91 29.58 9.91
C PRO A 275 10.90 30.71 9.66
N GLU A 276 10.42 31.89 9.28
CA GLU A 276 11.28 33.07 9.22
C GLU A 276 11.82 33.34 10.63
N PRO A 277 13.08 33.77 10.78
CA PRO A 277 13.57 34.27 12.05
C PRO A 277 12.61 35.36 12.53
N SER A 278 12.11 35.24 13.77
CA SER A 278 11.20 36.26 14.32
C SER A 278 11.78 37.66 14.12
N ALA A 279 10.94 38.63 13.73
CA ALA A 279 11.37 40.02 13.55
C ALA A 279 12.11 40.55 14.80
N TYR A 280 11.74 40.08 15.99
CA TYR A 280 12.43 40.39 17.25
C TYR A 280 13.88 39.90 17.28
N ALA A 281 14.16 38.69 16.79
CA ALA A 281 15.53 38.15 16.72
C ALA A 281 16.38 38.94 15.72
N LEU A 282 15.81 39.32 14.57
CA LEU A 282 16.49 40.15 13.58
C LEU A 282 16.79 41.55 14.15
N ILE A 283 15.81 42.19 14.76
CA ILE A 283 15.93 43.52 15.35
C ILE A 283 16.92 43.52 16.53
N ALA A 284 16.83 42.55 17.44
CA ALA A 284 17.77 42.40 18.54
C ALA A 284 19.21 42.15 18.05
N GLY A 285 19.37 41.33 17.01
CA GLY A 285 20.65 41.11 16.34
C GLY A 285 21.22 42.40 15.75
N CYS A 286 20.41 43.17 15.01
CA CYS A 286 20.79 44.46 14.44
C CYS A 286 21.15 45.50 15.52
N PHE A 287 20.40 45.56 16.63
CA PHE A 287 20.72 46.44 17.76
C PHE A 287 22.02 46.01 18.46
N GLY A 288 22.23 44.71 18.66
CA GLY A 288 23.48 44.16 19.19
C GLY A 288 24.68 44.54 18.32
N LEU A 289 24.55 44.38 17.00
CA LEU A 289 25.60 44.77 16.03
C LEU A 289 25.87 46.28 16.07
N SER A 290 24.81 47.09 16.10
CA SER A 290 24.91 48.55 16.19
C SER A 290 25.61 49.00 17.49
N ALA A 291 25.31 48.35 18.61
CA ALA A 291 25.96 48.63 19.90
C ALA A 291 27.46 48.29 19.87
N VAL A 292 27.84 47.16 19.26
CA VAL A 292 29.26 46.78 19.08
C VAL A 292 29.98 47.77 18.17
N MET A 293 29.35 48.19 17.07
CA MET A 293 29.92 49.18 16.15
C MET A 293 30.12 50.53 16.82
N LEU A 294 29.17 50.99 17.64
CA LEU A 294 29.29 52.22 18.42
C LEU A 294 30.40 52.14 19.48
N ARG A 295 30.52 50.99 20.16
CA ARG A 295 31.59 50.76 21.15
C ARG A 295 32.97 50.83 20.49
N ARG A 296 33.14 50.18 19.34
CA ARG A 296 34.43 50.15 18.61
C ARG A 296 34.84 51.49 18.01
N ARG A 297 33.89 52.39 17.76
CA ARG A 297 34.18 53.75 17.25
C ARG A 297 34.59 54.75 18.35
N ARG A 298 34.34 54.40 19.62
CA ARG A 298 34.63 55.25 20.79
C ARG A 298 35.89 54.82 21.56
N SER A 299 36.48 53.69 21.19
CA SER A 299 37.79 53.19 21.63
C SER A 299 38.85 53.50 20.59
#